data_AF-A0A183FKI9-F1
#
_entry.id   AF-A0A183FKI9-F1
#
_cell.length_a   1.000
_cell.length_b   1.000
_cell.length_c   1.000
_cell.angle_alpha   90.00
_cell.angle_beta   90.00
_cell.angle_gamma   90.00
#
_symmetry.space_group_name_H-M   'P 1'
#
loop_
_entity.id
_entity.type
_entity.pdbx_description
1 polymer ?
#
loop_
_entity_poly.entity_id
_entity_poly.type
_entity_poly.pdbx_seq_one_letter_code
_entity_poly.pdbx_strand_id
1 'polypeptide(L)'
;AIWAPDDAGIVFFGLRDEPFRLGKIYCNNRPGTIYYYELNSAKLQTIGSEDVAAECPTFSPDGKTLVYFQRRADGPHQAVMECVKVLILPKFVINKYKHKS
;
A
#
# COMPACT_ATOMS: atom_id res chain seq x y z
N ALA A 1 9.50 1.27 2.70
CA ALA A 1 8.57 0.63 3.65
C ALA A 1 8.51 1.49 4.90
N ILE A 2 7.39 1.47 5.61
CA ILE A 2 7.19 2.16 6.89
C ILE A 2 6.50 1.22 7.88
N TRP A 3 6.75 1.41 9.16
CA TRP A 3 5.97 0.77 10.21
C TRP A 3 4.55 1.33 10.22
N ALA A 4 3.57 0.46 10.42
CA ALA A 4 2.23 0.87 10.79
C ALA A 4 2.17 1.21 12.29
N PRO A 5 1.20 2.02 12.72
CA PRO A 5 1.00 2.34 14.13
C PRO A 5 0.94 1.09 15.03
N ASP A 6 1.37 1.26 16.28
CA ASP A 6 1.35 0.23 17.33
C ASP A 6 2.10 -1.06 16.96
N ASP A 7 3.09 -0.96 16.06
CA ASP A 7 3.83 -2.10 15.49
C ASP A 7 2.91 -3.19 14.89
N ALA A 8 1.69 -2.83 14.46
CA ALA A 8 0.70 -3.80 13.99
C ALA A 8 1.05 -4.41 12.62
N GLY A 9 1.90 -3.74 11.86
CA GLY A 9 2.16 -4.09 10.47
C GLY A 9 3.25 -3.26 9.80
N ILE A 10 3.47 -3.56 8.51
CA ILE A 10 4.41 -2.85 7.65
C ILE A 10 3.67 -2.45 6.36
N VAL A 11 3.80 -1.19 5.95
CA VAL A 11 3.32 -0.70 4.65
C VAL A 11 4.49 -0.55 3.69
N PHE A 12 4.35 -1.07 2.47
CA PHE A 12 5.39 -0.95 1.45
C PHE A 12 4.83 -0.97 0.03
N PHE A 13 5.57 -0.36 -0.89
CA PHE A 13 5.34 -0.51 -2.32
C PHE A 13 6.01 -1.79 -2.82
N GLY A 14 5.24 -2.67 -3.47
CA GLY A 14 5.73 -3.88 -4.11
C GLY A 14 5.67 -3.76 -5.62
N LEU A 15 6.76 -4.14 -6.29
CA LEU A 15 6.82 -4.24 -7.75
C LEU A 15 6.12 -5.53 -8.20
N ARG A 16 5.49 -5.50 -9.37
CA ARG A 16 5.14 -6.76 -10.05
C ARG A 16 6.40 -7.48 -10.52
N ASP A 17 6.30 -8.80 -10.58
CA ASP A 17 7.39 -9.73 -10.96
C ASP A 17 7.69 -9.74 -12.48
N GLU A 18 7.41 -8.64 -13.18
CA GLU A 18 7.62 -8.53 -14.61
C GLU A 18 9.00 -7.90 -14.89
N PRO A 19 9.85 -8.53 -15.73
CA PRO A 19 11.14 -7.98 -16.11
C PRO A 19 10.96 -6.63 -16.79
N PHE A 20 11.40 -5.56 -16.15
CA PHE A 20 11.28 -4.22 -16.69
C PHE A 20 12.56 -3.80 -17.42
N ARG A 21 12.40 -3.21 -18.61
CA ARG A 21 13.51 -2.65 -19.38
C ARG A 21 13.92 -1.34 -18.70
N LEU A 22 15.18 -1.21 -18.29
CA LEU A 22 15.79 -0.14 -17.46
C LEU A 22 15.76 -0.45 -15.96
N GLY A 23 16.92 -0.39 -15.30
CA GLY A 23 17.07 -0.60 -13.85
C GLY A 23 16.38 0.47 -13.00
N LYS A 24 16.01 0.14 -11.75
CA LYS A 24 15.20 0.98 -10.83
C LYS A 24 15.69 2.44 -10.71
N ILE A 25 16.99 2.65 -10.81
CA ILE A 25 17.64 3.97 -10.73
C ILE A 25 17.08 4.95 -11.78
N TYR A 26 16.71 4.46 -12.96
CA TYR A 26 16.35 5.32 -14.10
C TYR A 26 14.84 5.61 -14.21
N CYS A 27 13.99 4.82 -13.54
CA CYS A 27 12.55 4.99 -13.64
C CYS A 27 11.86 4.47 -12.38
N ASN A 28 11.18 5.39 -11.68
CA ASN A 28 10.30 5.08 -10.56
C ASN A 28 8.84 4.86 -11.02
N ASN A 29 8.51 5.10 -12.29
CA ASN A 29 7.20 4.78 -12.88
C ASN A 29 7.18 3.28 -13.20
N ARG A 30 6.97 2.44 -12.18
CA ARG A 30 6.94 0.99 -12.36
C ARG A 30 5.61 0.42 -11.90
N PRO A 31 5.08 -0.58 -12.61
CA PRO A 31 3.85 -1.23 -12.23
C PRO A 31 4.05 -1.93 -10.89
N GLY A 32 3.18 -1.60 -9.95
CA GLY A 32 3.19 -2.14 -8.61
C GLY A 32 1.94 -1.70 -7.87
N THR A 33 1.98 -1.88 -6.55
CA THR A 33 0.89 -1.46 -5.67
C THR A 33 1.40 -1.28 -4.24
N ILE A 34 0.58 -0.66 -3.39
CA ILE A 34 0.83 -0.57 -1.95
C ILE A 34 0.26 -1.80 -1.25
N TYR A 35 1.10 -2.43 -0.44
CA TYR A 35 0.77 -3.56 0.41
C TYR A 35 0.81 -3.18 1.89
N TYR A 36 -0.03 -3.85 2.66
CA TYR A 36 0.01 -3.89 4.12
C TYR A 36 0.24 -5.33 4.58
N TYR A 37 1.34 -5.56 5.29
CA TYR A 37 1.64 -6.83 5.93
C TYR A 37 1.30 -6.74 7.42
N GLU A 38 0.30 -7.50 7.86
CA GLU A 38 -0.11 -7.58 9.26
C GLU A 38 0.80 -8.58 10.00
N LEU A 39 1.51 -8.12 11.04
CA LEU A 39 2.52 -8.94 11.72
C LEU A 39 1.90 -10.09 12.52
N ASN A 40 0.79 -9.82 13.22
CA ASN A 40 0.15 -10.80 14.09
C ASN A 40 -0.38 -12.03 13.33
N SER A 41 -0.89 -11.81 12.12
CA SER A 41 -1.53 -12.85 11.31
C SER A 41 -0.65 -13.35 10.16
N ALA A 42 0.51 -12.70 9.94
CA ALA A 42 1.33 -12.86 8.74
C ALA A 42 0.54 -12.66 7.42
N LYS A 43 -0.54 -11.87 7.45
CA LYS A 43 -1.40 -11.66 6.29
C LYS A 43 -0.93 -10.46 5.47
N LEU A 44 -0.68 -10.71 4.19
CA LEU A 44 -0.46 -9.66 3.19
C LEU A 44 -1.80 -9.20 2.59
N GLN A 45 -2.01 -7.88 2.53
CA GLN A 45 -3.19 -7.25 1.95
C GLN A 45 -2.76 -6.22 0.90
N THR A 46 -3.33 -6.29 -0.29
CA THR A 46 -3.23 -5.22 -1.28
C THR A 46 -4.18 -4.10 -0.87
N ILE A 47 -3.66 -2.89 -0.71
CA ILE A 47 -4.44 -1.72 -0.24
C ILE A 47 -4.38 -0.53 -1.20
N GLY A 48 -3.49 -0.57 -2.20
CA GLY A 48 -3.42 0.44 -3.25
C GLY A 48 -4.09 -0.01 -4.56
N SER A 49 -4.16 0.91 -5.51
CA SER A 49 -4.48 0.58 -6.90
C SER A 49 -3.40 -0.32 -7.51
N GLU A 50 -3.76 -1.13 -8.50
CA GLU A 50 -2.80 -1.90 -9.29
C GLU A 50 -2.24 -1.06 -10.44
N ASP A 51 -1.12 -1.47 -11.02
CA ASP A 51 -0.46 -0.81 -12.16
C ASP A 51 -0.06 0.66 -11.96
N VAL A 52 0.16 1.04 -10.70
CA VAL A 52 0.61 2.38 -10.35
C VAL A 52 2.04 2.34 -9.81
N ALA A 53 2.73 3.46 -10.00
CA ALA A 53 3.85 3.81 -9.15
C ALA A 53 3.33 4.59 -7.95
N ALA A 54 3.84 4.27 -6.75
CA ALA A 54 3.45 4.96 -5.53
C ALA A 54 4.65 5.29 -4.65
N GLU A 55 4.60 6.43 -3.98
CA GLU A 55 5.68 6.97 -3.16
C GLU A 55 5.17 7.72 -1.93
N CYS A 56 6.10 7.95 -1.00
CA CYS A 56 5.87 8.69 0.25
C CYS A 56 4.65 8.22 1.07
N PRO A 57 4.49 6.91 1.34
CA PRO A 57 3.45 6.47 2.26
C PRO A 57 3.68 7.10 3.64
N THR A 58 2.63 7.63 4.23
CA THR A 58 2.67 8.19 5.58
C THR A 58 1.31 8.04 6.27
N PHE A 59 1.34 7.75 7.56
CA PHE A 59 0.12 7.66 8.37
C PHE A 59 -0.27 9.04 8.89
N SER A 60 -1.58 9.27 9.04
CA SER A 60 -2.10 10.37 9.83
C SER A 60 -1.62 10.28 11.28
N PRO A 61 -1.55 11.40 12.03
CA PRO A 61 -1.10 11.38 13.42
C PRO A 61 -1.88 10.44 14.33
N ASP A 62 -3.16 10.16 14.01
CA ASP A 62 -4.01 9.22 14.74
C ASP A 62 -3.89 7.76 14.24
N GLY A 63 -3.04 7.50 13.25
CA GLY A 63 -2.76 6.18 12.70
C GLY A 63 -3.84 5.55 11.81
N LYS A 64 -5.01 6.18 11.66
CA LYS A 64 -6.18 5.56 11.00
C LYS A 64 -6.18 5.68 9.49
N THR A 65 -5.43 6.63 8.95
CA THR A 65 -5.41 6.93 7.53
C THR A 65 -4.00 6.84 7.02
N LEU A 66 -3.79 6.05 5.98
CA LEU A 66 -2.59 6.10 5.17
C LEU A 66 -2.83 7.09 4.01
N VAL A 67 -1.89 7.99 3.77
CA VAL A 67 -1.82 8.77 2.53
C VAL A 67 -0.55 8.44 1.76
N TYR A 68 -0.62 8.50 0.44
CA TYR A 68 0.53 8.32 -0.45
C TYR A 68 0.28 9.05 -1.77
N PHE A 69 1.35 9.25 -2.54
CA PHE A 69 1.26 9.79 -3.89
C PHE A 69 1.33 8.66 -4.90
N GLN A 70 0.51 8.72 -5.94
CA GLN A 70 0.55 7.76 -7.04
C GLN A 70 0.49 8.39 -8.42
N ARG A 71 0.89 7.62 -9.42
CA ARG A 71 0.70 7.91 -10.84
C ARG A 71 0.68 6.61 -11.64
N ARG A 72 0.13 6.66 -12.85
CA ARG A 72 0.19 5.54 -13.79
C ARG A 72 1.65 5.15 -14.07
N ALA A 73 1.93 3.85 -14.04
CA ALA A 73 3.28 3.34 -14.30
C ALA A 73 3.75 3.53 -15.75
N ASP A 74 2.82 3.59 -16.70
CA ASP A 74 3.09 3.81 -18.13
C ASP A 74 3.10 5.31 -18.53
N GLY A 75 2.91 6.20 -17.57
CA GLY A 75 2.83 7.64 -17.80
C GLY A 75 4.21 8.32 -17.95
N PRO A 76 4.23 9.58 -18.42
CA PRO A 76 5.45 10.38 -18.54
C PRO A 76 6.24 10.47 -17.22
N HIS A 77 7.57 10.59 -17.35
CA HIS A 77 8.41 10.96 -16.20
C HIS A 77 8.03 12.37 -15.70
N GLN A 78 8.11 12.58 -14.39
CA GLN A 78 7.77 13.86 -13.72
C GLN A 78 6.31 14.32 -13.91
N ALA A 79 5.39 13.40 -14.21
CA ALA A 79 3.96 13.69 -14.19
C ALA A 79 3.48 14.11 -12.80
N VAL A 80 2.42 14.91 -12.76
CA VAL A 80 1.68 15.23 -11.53
C VAL A 80 1.23 13.93 -10.87
N MET A 81 1.32 13.89 -9.54
CA MET A 81 0.88 12.76 -8.75
C MET A 81 -0.47 13.03 -8.11
N GLU A 82 -1.31 12.00 -8.09
CA GLU A 82 -2.54 11.98 -7.31
C GLU A 82 -2.19 11.71 -5.84
N CYS A 83 -2.79 12.47 -4.93
CA CYS A 83 -2.75 12.17 -3.49
C CYS A 83 -3.91 11.23 -3.14
N VAL A 84 -3.59 10.02 -2.69
CA VAL A 84 -4.56 8.98 -2.36
C VAL A 84 -4.59 8.78 -0.85
N LYS A 85 -5.79 8.55 -0.32
CA LYS A 85 -6.01 8.15 1.07
C LYS A 85 -6.60 6.74 1.14
N VAL A 86 -6.17 5.97 2.12
CA VAL A 86 -6.71 4.64 2.45
C VAL A 86 -6.93 4.57 3.95
N LEU A 87 -8.11 4.11 4.35
CA LEU A 87 -8.40 3.87 5.77
C LEU A 87 -7.81 2.53 6.19
N ILE A 88 -6.94 2.56 7.19
CA ILE A 88 -6.38 1.37 7.83
C ILE A 88 -7.12 1.21 9.15
N LEU A 89 -8.23 0.47 9.09
CA LEU A 89 -8.97 0.14 10.30
C LEU A 89 -8.29 -1.05 10.97
N PRO A 90 -7.91 -0.95 12.27
CA PRO A 90 -7.63 -2.16 13.03
C PRO A 90 -8.90 -3.00 12.95
N LYS A 91 -8.78 -4.22 12.44
CA LYS A 91 -9.92 -5.13 12.42
C LYS A 91 -10.27 -5.40 13.87
N PHE A 92 -11.33 -4.78 14.36
CA PHE A 92 -12.02 -5.29 15.54
C PHE A 92 -12.36 -6.75 15.21
N VAL A 93 -11.79 -7.67 15.97
CA VAL A 93 -12.25 -9.06 15.99
C VAL A 93 -13.64 -9.04 16.62
N ILE A 94 -14.65 -8.69 15.82
CA ILE A 94 -16.02 -9.02 16.17
C ILE A 94 -16.21 -10.44 15.71
N ASN A 95 -16.03 -11.38 16.64
CA ASN A 95 -16.62 -12.70 16.55
C ASN A 95 -18.15 -12.51 16.39
N LYS A 96 -18.64 -12.40 15.15
CA LYS A 96 -20.07 -12.48 14.89
C LYS A 96 -20.46 -13.95 14.89
N TYR A 97 -20.94 -14.37 16.05
CA TYR A 97 -21.99 -15.35 16.30
C TYR A 97 -22.29 -16.36 15.19
N LYS A 98 -22.00 -17.64 15.52
CA LYS A 98 -22.70 -18.80 14.99
C LYS A 98 -24.21 -18.51 14.96
N HIS A 99 -24.84 -18.67 13.81
CA HIS A 99 -26.20 -19.15 13.77
C HIS A 99 -26.20 -20.59 13.24
N LYS A 100 -26.37 -21.52 14.19
CA LYS A 100 -27.31 -22.63 14.03
C LYS A 100 -28.66 -21.96 13.72
N SER A 101 -29.38 -22.29 12.67
CA SER A 101 -30.00 -23.58 12.32
C SER A 101 -30.36 -23.57 10.84
#